data_AF-A0AAP8KKT3-F1
#
_entry.id   AF-A0AAP8KKT3-F1
#
_cell.length_a   1.000
_cell.length_b   1.000
_cell.length_c   1.000
_cell.angle_alpha   90.00
_cell.angle_beta   90.00
_cell.angle_gamma   90.00
#
_symmetry.space_group_name_H-M   'P 1'
#
loop_
_entity.id
_entity.type
_entity.pdbx_description
1 polymer ?
#
loop_
_entity_poly.entity_id
_entity_poly.type
_entity_poly.pdbx_seq_one_letter_code
_entity_poly.pdbx_strand_id
1 'polypeptide(L)'
;ETDEYYLHLFDVSQADLNWDNPEVRQSLYRIVNHWIDFGVDGFRFDVINLISKGEFKDSDKIGKEFYTDGPRVHEFLHELNRQTFGNTDMMTVGEMSSTTIENCIKEKQSERQEVNSVF
;
A
#
# COMPACT_ATOMS: atom_id res chain seq x y z
N GLU A 1 7.76 -15.12 -25.70
CA GLU A 1 7.84 -15.33 -24.25
C GLU A 1 9.16 -14.73 -23.76
N THR A 2 9.18 -14.11 -22.59
CA THR A 2 10.37 -13.41 -22.07
C THR A 2 11.26 -14.29 -21.18
N ASP A 3 10.86 -15.52 -20.87
CA ASP A 3 11.55 -16.45 -19.94
C ASP A 3 11.82 -15.84 -18.55
N GLU A 4 10.94 -14.93 -18.13
CA GLU A 4 10.99 -14.22 -16.86
C GLU A 4 9.76 -14.58 -16.01
N TYR A 5 9.94 -14.53 -14.69
CA TYR A 5 8.85 -14.67 -13.72
C TYR A 5 8.34 -13.28 -13.32
N TYR A 6 7.04 -13.20 -12.99
CA TYR A 6 6.46 -12.03 -12.32
C TYR A 6 6.02 -12.41 -10.90
N LEU A 7 6.01 -11.43 -10.01
CA LEU A 7 5.54 -11.63 -8.64
C LEU A 7 4.01 -11.60 -8.59
N HIS A 8 3.42 -12.59 -7.90
CA HIS A 8 2.04 -12.57 -7.46
C HIS A 8 1.96 -13.06 -6.01
N LEU A 9 1.58 -12.18 -5.08
CA LEU A 9 1.41 -12.54 -3.67
C LEU A 9 0.11 -13.30 -3.40
N PHE A 10 -0.83 -13.20 -4.34
CA PHE A 10 -2.17 -13.82 -4.27
C PHE A 10 -2.37 -14.76 -5.46
N ASP A 11 -3.56 -14.73 -6.08
CA ASP A 11 -3.87 -15.59 -7.22
C ASP A 11 -2.91 -15.31 -8.40
N VAL A 12 -2.68 -16.32 -9.24
CA VAL A 12 -1.81 -16.22 -10.42
C VAL A 12 -2.27 -15.09 -11.35
N SER A 13 -3.57 -14.76 -11.40
CA SER A 13 -4.07 -13.64 -12.21
C SER A 13 -3.88 -12.26 -11.58
N GLN A 14 -3.35 -12.16 -10.36
CA GLN A 14 -3.16 -10.91 -9.61
C GLN A 14 -1.68 -10.52 -9.55
N ALA A 15 -1.14 -10.02 -10.65
CA ALA A 15 0.25 -9.55 -10.69
C ALA A 15 0.47 -8.34 -9.77
N ASP A 16 1.52 -8.41 -8.94
CA ASP A 16 1.87 -7.33 -8.03
C ASP A 16 2.36 -6.10 -8.78
N LEU A 17 1.83 -4.93 -8.42
CA LEU A 17 2.34 -3.66 -8.91
C LEU A 17 3.69 -3.32 -8.25
N ASN A 18 4.62 -2.83 -9.06
CA ASN A 18 5.91 -2.35 -8.58
C ASN A 18 5.79 -0.90 -8.07
N TRP A 19 5.66 -0.72 -6.75
CA TRP A 19 5.56 0.59 -6.11
C TRP A 19 6.87 1.39 -6.10
N ASP A 20 8.03 0.76 -6.31
CA ASP A 20 9.28 1.51 -6.46
C ASP A 20 9.32 2.32 -7.76
N ASN A 21 8.54 1.91 -8.77
CA ASN A 21 8.39 2.66 -10.01
C ASN A 21 7.50 3.91 -9.78
N PRO A 22 8.04 5.14 -9.90
CA PRO A 22 7.25 6.36 -9.70
C PRO A 22 6.09 6.51 -10.69
N GLU A 23 6.18 5.97 -11.90
CA GLU A 23 5.09 6.04 -12.90
C GLU A 23 3.87 5.21 -12.47
N VAL A 24 4.10 4.09 -11.78
CA VAL A 24 3.04 3.27 -11.19
C VAL A 24 2.35 4.06 -10.08
N ARG A 25 3.13 4.67 -9.15
CA ARG A 25 2.57 5.47 -8.06
C ARG A 25 1.77 6.67 -8.56
N GLN A 26 2.31 7.43 -9.52
CA GLN A 26 1.58 8.55 -10.14
C GLN A 26 0.28 8.10 -10.80
N SER A 27 0.27 6.93 -11.45
CA SER A 27 -0.95 6.38 -12.05
C SER A 27 -1.99 6.01 -11.01
N LEU A 28 -1.57 5.43 -9.88
CA LEU A 28 -2.45 5.14 -8.75
C LEU A 28 -3.05 6.42 -8.15
N TYR A 29 -2.25 7.48 -7.99
CA TYR A 29 -2.74 8.76 -7.47
C TYR A 29 -3.79 9.38 -8.40
N ARG A 30 -3.58 9.32 -9.72
CA ARG A 30 -4.58 9.75 -10.70
C ARG A 30 -5.89 8.99 -10.58
N ILE A 31 -5.83 7.68 -10.36
CA ILE A 31 -7.03 6.85 -10.17
C ILE A 31 -7.77 7.25 -8.90
N VAL A 32 -7.07 7.39 -7.77
CA VAL A 32 -7.68 7.81 -6.50
C VAL A 32 -8.32 9.19 -6.65
N ASN A 33 -7.58 10.17 -7.20
CA ASN A 33 -8.09 11.53 -7.40
C ASN A 33 -9.28 11.59 -8.36
N HIS A 34 -9.31 10.74 -9.39
CA HIS A 34 -10.49 10.64 -10.26
C HIS A 34 -11.75 10.26 -9.49
N TRP A 35 -11.65 9.29 -8.56
CA TRP A 35 -12.78 8.89 -7.73
C TRP A 35 -13.14 9.95 -6.68
N ILE A 36 -12.15 10.67 -6.16
CA ILE A 36 -12.38 11.84 -5.30
C ILE A 36 -13.20 12.90 -6.05
N ASP A 37 -12.80 13.26 -7.27
CA ASP A 37 -13.49 14.23 -8.12
C ASP A 37 -14.89 13.74 -8.52
N PHE A 38 -15.08 12.43 -8.63
CA PHE A 38 -16.38 11.82 -8.86
C PHE A 38 -17.32 11.93 -7.65
N GLY A 39 -16.79 12.14 -6.45
CA GLY A 39 -17.56 12.39 -5.23
C GLY A 39 -17.71 11.19 -4.30
N VAL A 40 -16.75 10.25 -4.28
CA VAL A 40 -16.73 9.19 -3.25
C VAL A 40 -16.34 9.78 -1.89
N ASP A 41 -16.88 9.24 -0.78
CA ASP A 41 -16.63 9.78 0.57
C ASP A 41 -15.40 9.19 1.28
N GLY A 42 -14.75 8.20 0.68
CA GLY A 42 -13.62 7.54 1.30
C GLY A 42 -13.13 6.28 0.58
N PHE A 43 -12.04 5.73 1.10
CA PHE A 43 -11.39 4.54 0.54
C PHE A 43 -11.11 3.50 1.62
N ARG A 44 -11.33 2.24 1.25
CA ARG A 44 -10.75 1.10 1.95
C ARG A 44 -9.62 0.55 1.09
N PHE A 45 -8.39 0.63 1.57
CA PHE A 45 -7.21 0.12 0.88
C PHE A 45 -6.96 -1.34 1.25
N ASP A 46 -7.10 -2.24 0.28
CA ASP A 46 -6.87 -3.69 0.43
C ASP A 46 -5.39 -4.00 0.63
N VAL A 47 -5.07 -4.86 1.60
CA VAL A 47 -3.73 -5.38 1.92
C VAL A 47 -2.59 -4.35 1.80
N ILE A 48 -2.85 -3.12 2.24
CA ILE A 48 -2.01 -1.97 1.87
C ILE A 48 -0.62 -2.04 2.48
N ASN A 49 -0.45 -2.82 3.54
CA ASN A 49 0.85 -3.03 4.16
C ASN A 49 1.82 -3.91 3.35
N LEU A 50 1.39 -4.49 2.22
CA LEU A 50 2.21 -5.38 1.38
C LEU A 50 2.84 -4.67 0.17
N ILE A 51 2.63 -3.36 0.02
CA ILE A 51 3.02 -2.61 -1.19
C ILE A 51 4.54 -2.40 -1.32
N SER A 52 5.27 -2.38 -0.20
CA SER A 52 6.73 -2.24 -0.20
C SER A 52 7.39 -3.60 -0.16
N LYS A 53 8.17 -3.93 -1.19
CA LYS A 53 8.97 -5.16 -1.23
C LYS A 53 10.39 -4.85 -0.76
N GLY A 54 10.97 -5.77 0.00
CA GLY A 54 12.34 -5.72 0.50
C GLY A 54 13.27 -6.48 -0.45
N GLU A 55 13.76 -7.63 0.00
CA GLU A 55 14.72 -8.44 -0.77
C GLU A 55 14.03 -9.56 -1.55
N PHE A 56 14.55 -9.84 -2.75
CA PHE A 56 14.15 -10.98 -3.59
C PHE A 56 15.16 -12.10 -3.42
N LYS A 57 15.06 -12.83 -2.31
CA LYS A 57 15.93 -13.97 -1.98
C LYS A 57 15.15 -15.08 -1.31
N ASP A 58 15.76 -16.26 -1.26
CA ASP A 58 15.19 -17.39 -0.54
C ASP A 58 15.07 -17.08 0.96
N SER A 59 13.92 -17.44 1.52
CA SER A 59 13.61 -17.33 2.95
C SER A 59 13.72 -18.70 3.60
N ASP A 60 14.26 -18.75 4.82
CA ASP A 60 14.18 -19.94 5.69
C ASP A 60 12.78 -20.12 6.34
N LYS A 61 11.85 -19.19 6.06
CA LYS A 61 10.46 -19.16 6.52
C LYS A 61 9.52 -19.20 5.30
N ILE A 62 8.46 -18.39 5.32
CA ILE A 62 7.43 -18.33 4.27
C ILE A 62 7.57 -17.08 3.38
N GLY A 63 8.64 -16.29 3.53
CA GLY A 63 8.91 -15.09 2.72
C GLY A 63 8.15 -13.82 3.10
N LYS A 64 7.12 -13.89 3.94
CA LYS A 64 6.32 -12.72 4.39
C LYS A 64 7.14 -11.62 5.01
N GLU A 65 8.23 -11.96 5.69
CA GLU A 65 9.14 -10.99 6.30
C GLU A 65 9.78 -10.02 5.31
N PHE A 66 9.77 -10.32 4.01
CA PHE A 66 10.34 -9.46 2.99
C PHE A 66 9.36 -8.45 2.40
N TYR A 67 8.05 -8.57 2.65
CA TYR A 67 7.06 -7.69 2.00
C TYR A 67 5.95 -7.20 2.93
N THR A 68 5.73 -7.86 4.07
CA THR A 68 4.80 -7.37 5.09
C THR A 68 5.41 -6.22 5.87
N ASP A 69 4.72 -5.08 5.91
CA ASP A 69 5.20 -3.85 6.53
C ASP A 69 6.60 -3.46 6.01
N GLY A 70 6.79 -3.58 4.69
CA GLY A 70 8.10 -3.46 4.05
C GLY A 70 8.79 -2.09 4.23
N PRO A 71 10.06 -1.97 3.84
CA PRO A 71 10.95 -0.88 4.27
C PRO A 71 10.45 0.53 3.93
N ARG A 72 9.63 0.67 2.89
CA ARG A 72 9.11 1.95 2.38
C ARG A 72 7.59 2.06 2.49
N VAL A 73 6.92 1.14 3.19
CA VAL A 73 5.45 1.13 3.26
C VAL A 73 4.89 2.46 3.77
N HIS A 74 5.46 2.98 4.85
CA HIS A 74 5.04 4.24 5.44
C HIS A 74 5.38 5.46 4.56
N GLU A 75 6.52 5.42 3.85
CA GLU A 75 6.88 6.46 2.89
C GLU A 75 5.81 6.54 1.78
N PHE A 76 5.42 5.39 1.24
CA PHE A 76 4.41 5.29 0.18
C PHE A 76 3.01 5.66 0.65
N LEU A 77 2.62 5.29 1.88
CA LEU A 77 1.34 5.68 2.48
C LEU A 77 1.27 7.20 2.70
N HIS A 78 2.34 7.79 3.22
CA HIS A 78 2.43 9.24 3.40
C HIS A 78 2.42 9.99 2.06
N GLU A 79 3.13 9.47 1.05
CA GLU A 79 3.10 10.01 -0.32
C GLU A 79 1.69 9.92 -0.91
N LEU A 80 1.02 8.77 -0.79
CA LEU A 80 -0.36 8.58 -1.26
C LEU A 80 -1.31 9.58 -0.60
N ASN A 81 -1.25 9.74 0.72
CA ASN A 81 -2.07 10.72 1.45
C ASN A 81 -1.85 12.14 0.91
N ARG A 82 -0.59 12.60 0.87
CA ARG A 82 -0.26 13.96 0.43
C ARG A 82 -0.65 14.26 -1.02
N GLN A 83 -0.57 13.25 -1.90
CA GLN A 83 -0.90 13.41 -3.32
C GLN A 83 -2.40 13.25 -3.63
N THR A 84 -3.21 12.83 -2.64
CA THR A 84 -4.63 12.52 -2.86
C THR A 84 -5.53 13.09 -1.76
N PHE A 85 -5.95 12.28 -0.78
CA PHE A 85 -6.98 12.59 0.20
C PHE A 85 -6.51 13.43 1.39
N GLY A 86 -5.22 13.78 1.49
CA GLY A 86 -4.63 14.46 2.66
C GLY A 86 -5.18 15.85 2.99
N ASN A 87 -5.85 16.50 2.03
CA ASN A 87 -6.51 17.81 2.21
C ASN A 87 -8.05 17.71 2.15
N THR A 88 -8.59 16.51 2.36
CA THR A 88 -10.04 16.24 2.30
C THR A 88 -10.53 15.71 3.65
N ASP A 89 -11.83 15.79 3.90
CA ASP A 89 -12.48 15.21 5.09
C ASP A 89 -12.81 13.71 4.91
N MET A 90 -12.21 13.04 3.93
CA MET A 90 -12.51 11.65 3.59
C MET A 90 -12.06 10.67 4.68
N MET A 91 -12.85 9.61 4.84
CA MET A 91 -12.48 8.48 5.70
C MET A 91 -11.62 7.48 4.91
N THR A 92 -10.45 7.15 5.43
CA THR A 92 -9.57 6.11 4.90
C THR A 92 -9.34 4.99 5.88
N VAL A 93 -9.46 3.76 5.39
CA VAL A 93 -9.25 2.55 6.19
C VAL A 93 -8.30 1.62 5.45
N GLY A 94 -7.16 1.27 6.04
CA GLY A 94 -6.29 0.23 5.52
C GLY A 94 -6.63 -1.15 6.08
N GLU A 95 -6.81 -2.15 5.22
CA GLU A 95 -6.78 -3.55 5.67
C GLU A 95 -5.34 -4.04 5.70
N MET A 96 -4.97 -4.72 6.79
CA MET A 96 -3.65 -5.29 6.96
C MET A 96 -3.69 -6.82 6.90
N SER A 97 -2.88 -7.43 6.03
CA SER A 97 -2.89 -8.90 5.85
C SER A 97 -2.44 -9.63 7.13
N SER A 98 -1.35 -9.15 7.71
CA SER A 98 -0.78 -9.61 8.98
C SER A 98 0.11 -8.49 9.46
N THR A 99 -0.14 -7.92 10.64
CA THR A 99 0.66 -6.82 11.18
C THR A 99 0.73 -6.93 12.71
N THR A 100 1.49 -6.06 13.34
CA THR A 100 1.58 -5.95 14.79
C THR A 100 0.75 -4.77 15.30
N ILE A 101 0.32 -4.82 16.56
CA ILE A 101 -0.37 -3.69 17.19
C ILE A 101 0.47 -2.41 17.10
N GLU A 102 1.79 -2.52 17.27
CA GLU A 102 2.70 -1.37 17.17
C GLU A 102 2.69 -0.72 15.78
N ASN A 103 2.64 -1.53 14.71
CA ASN A 103 2.56 -1.01 13.35
C ASN A 103 1.18 -0.39 13.06
N CYS A 104 0.09 -1.02 13.53
CA CYS A 104 -1.24 -0.41 13.47
C CYS A 104 -1.29 0.96 14.16
N ILE A 105 -0.61 1.11 15.30
CA ILE A 105 -0.55 2.38 16.03
C ILE A 105 0.19 3.42 15.18
N LYS A 106 1.31 3.07 14.54
CA LYS A 106 2.03 4.00 13.66
C LYS A 106 1.14 4.46 12.50
N GLU A 107 0.50 3.55 11.78
CA GLU A 107 -0.27 3.90 10.57
C GLU A 107 -1.48 4.82 10.85
N LYS A 108 -2.06 4.76 12.07
CA LYS A 108 -3.17 5.63 12.50
C LYS A 108 -2.72 6.94 13.14
N GLN A 109 -1.43 7.15 13.39
CA GLN A 109 -0.97 8.39 14.01
C GLN A 109 -1.25 9.55 13.07
N SER A 110 -2.09 10.48 13.50
CA SER A 110 -2.48 11.66 12.71
C SER A 110 -1.26 12.47 12.25
N GLU A 111 -0.20 12.52 13.07
CA GLU A 111 1.07 13.19 12.75
C GLU A 111 1.80 12.58 11.55
N ARG A 112 1.56 11.29 11.26
CA ARG A 112 2.17 10.59 10.14
C ARG A 112 1.41 10.77 8.84
N GLN A 113 0.17 11.25 8.90
CA GLN A 113 -0.66 11.55 7.73
C GLN A 113 -0.66 10.37 6.73
N GLU A 114 -0.95 9.16 7.21
CA GLU A 114 -1.03 7.95 6.40
C GLU A 114 -2.50 7.60 6.15
N VAL A 115 -3.17 6.89 7.08
CA VAL A 115 -4.60 6.54 7.01
C VAL A 115 -5.33 6.88 8.32
N ASN A 116 -6.66 7.01 8.29
CA ASN A 116 -7.43 7.34 9.50
C ASN A 116 -7.62 6.12 10.42
N SER A 117 -7.75 4.92 9.85
CA SER A 117 -7.90 3.68 10.60
C SER A 117 -7.31 2.49 9.86
N VAL A 118 -7.15 1.39 10.59
CA VAL A 118 -6.68 0.08 10.11
C VAL A 118 -7.49 -1.03 10.78
N PHE A 119 -7.70 -2.16 10.08
CA PHE A 119 -8.33 -3.37 10.62
C PHE A 119 -7.63 -4.64 10.14
#